data_AF-A0AAD9YS58-F1
#
_entry.id   AF-A0AAD9YS58-F1
#
_cell.length_a   1.000
_cell.length_b   1.000
_cell.length_c   1.000
_cell.angle_alpha   90.00
_cell.angle_beta   90.00
_cell.angle_gamma   90.00
#
_symmetry.space_group_name_H-M   'P 1'
#
loop_
_entity.id
_entity.type
_entity.pdbx_description
1 polymer ?
#
loop_
_entity_poly.entity_id
_entity_poly.type
_entity_poly.pdbx_seq_one_letter_code
_entity_poly.pdbx_strand_id
1 'polypeptide(L)'
;MIQAGHDDPLMHREFYASVNPGIDGQGTYLGNPVRSLGDTFRDLEIVFNPNQPGTLPAAELEAVMESKEYQALEEEISTKRQNGASKNEIRLLSLHQHALIDKALQKHRLIEAEAAQTHDPYHDANDEKLTPCAPVSFSRLKAVTPERRLLSDLLFQSAPLRSDIGKKALQLLVDLFMKTTETSVRQGLDRHECKHKTVARNEVHAYRCVKKHLTRLHGFAEYCFLCNEWFSGHHIWEQHCSNHISKRNLPLDMHWMRLNGCSILPGMCPDCLGDDGLPPSERFQQFVELGEWEAHLLQHDGSKTSGGLFCGHPQCKLDFDSRKDWEHHRYDIHRIQQRVTRKRKRADNGGCATTKLEIQLEIVVNTSSYFPKKKKR
;
A
#
# COMPACT_ATOMS: atom_id res chain seq x y z
N MET A 1 -22.76 14.30 20.58
CA MET A 1 -21.66 14.38 21.56
C MET A 1 -22.06 15.39 22.63
N ILE A 2 -22.29 14.98 23.88
CA ILE A 2 -22.68 15.89 24.97
C ILE A 2 -21.43 16.63 25.41
N GLN A 3 -21.22 17.86 24.92
CA GLN A 3 -20.12 18.70 25.38
C GLN A 3 -20.53 19.38 26.70
N ALA A 4 -19.70 19.22 27.74
CA ALA A 4 -19.76 19.97 28.98
C ALA A 4 -21.08 19.90 29.79
N GLY A 5 -21.83 18.79 29.71
CA GLY A 5 -22.98 18.56 30.60
C GLY A 5 -24.23 19.39 30.26
N HIS A 6 -24.35 19.88 29.04
CA HIS A 6 -25.56 20.56 28.56
C HIS A 6 -26.39 19.61 27.68
N ASP A 7 -27.69 19.53 27.97
CA ASP A 7 -28.65 18.68 27.26
C ASP A 7 -29.09 19.26 25.91
N ASP A 8 -28.89 20.56 25.69
CA ASP A 8 -29.23 21.24 24.45
C ASP A 8 -28.00 21.37 23.52
N PRO A 9 -28.00 20.76 22.31
CA PRO A 9 -26.91 20.88 21.35
C PRO A 9 -26.70 22.30 20.80
N LEU A 10 -27.66 23.23 20.97
CA LEU A 10 -27.56 24.61 20.51
C LEU A 10 -26.92 25.56 21.55
N MET A 11 -26.86 25.18 22.83
CA MET A 11 -26.36 26.01 23.92
C MET A 11 -24.93 26.52 23.70
N HIS A 12 -24.04 25.69 23.17
CA HIS A 12 -22.69 26.14 22.83
C HIS A 12 -22.72 27.23 21.74
N ARG A 13 -23.58 27.11 20.73
CA ARG A 13 -23.63 28.05 19.59
C ARG A 13 -24.18 29.40 20.01
N GLU A 14 -25.18 29.42 20.89
CA GLU A 14 -25.89 30.65 21.27
C GLU A 14 -25.19 31.43 22.38
N PHE A 15 -24.54 30.74 23.32
CA PHE A 15 -24.04 31.38 24.54
C PHE A 15 -22.52 31.33 24.74
N TYR A 16 -21.82 30.37 24.12
CA TYR A 16 -20.38 30.15 24.34
C TYR A 16 -19.50 30.36 23.10
N ALA A 17 -20.05 30.18 21.91
CA ALA A 17 -19.35 30.52 20.67
C ALA A 17 -19.23 32.04 20.58
N SER A 18 -18.01 32.55 20.32
CA SER A 18 -17.86 33.98 20.08
C SER A 18 -18.65 34.36 18.83
N VAL A 19 -19.36 35.50 18.88
CA VAL A 19 -20.11 36.06 17.74
C VAL A 19 -19.21 36.31 16.52
N ASN A 20 -17.89 36.34 16.73
CA ASN A 20 -16.85 36.28 15.71
C ASN A 20 -15.86 35.14 16.04
N PRO A 21 -16.11 33.90 15.58
CA PRO A 21 -15.15 32.82 15.73
C PRO A 21 -14.15 32.95 14.59
N GLY A 22 -13.11 33.76 14.80
CA GLY A 22 -11.94 33.83 13.94
C GLY A 22 -12.27 34.09 12.46
N ILE A 23 -12.32 35.36 12.07
CA ILE A 23 -12.30 35.75 10.66
C ILE A 23 -10.97 35.23 10.08
N ASP A 24 -11.00 34.52 8.96
CA ASP A 24 -9.80 34.27 8.14
C ASP A 24 -9.25 35.61 7.65
N GLY A 25 -8.39 36.22 8.48
CA GLY A 25 -7.83 37.55 8.22
C GLY A 25 -6.96 37.56 6.96
N GLN A 26 -6.34 36.43 6.60
CA GLN A 26 -5.52 36.34 5.38
C GLN A 26 -6.39 36.25 4.13
N GLY A 27 -7.43 35.41 4.14
CA GLY A 27 -8.38 35.31 3.04
C GLY A 27 -9.14 36.61 2.78
N THR A 28 -9.57 37.29 3.85
CA THR A 28 -10.31 38.56 3.76
C THR A 28 -9.42 39.69 3.23
N TYR A 29 -8.14 39.72 3.64
CA TYR A 29 -7.16 40.69 3.12
C TYR A 29 -6.88 40.51 1.62
N LEU A 30 -7.03 39.29 1.10
CA LEU A 30 -6.87 38.94 -0.32
C LEU A 30 -8.17 39.05 -1.14
N GLY A 31 -9.25 39.60 -0.56
CA GLY A 31 -10.53 39.81 -1.25
C GLY A 31 -11.38 38.54 -1.42
N ASN A 32 -11.07 37.46 -0.71
CA ASN A 32 -11.91 36.27 -0.70
C ASN A 32 -13.14 36.47 0.20
N PRO A 33 -14.26 35.80 -0.09
CA PRO A 33 -15.45 35.83 0.78
C PRO A 33 -15.11 35.38 2.20
N VAL A 34 -15.67 36.07 3.18
CA VAL A 34 -15.43 35.86 4.62
C VAL A 34 -15.82 34.43 4.99
N ARG A 35 -14.87 33.68 5.55
CA ARG A 35 -15.10 32.33 6.09
C ARG A 35 -14.97 32.36 7.62
N SER A 36 -15.95 31.77 8.29
CA SER A 36 -15.95 31.54 9.74
C SER A 36 -15.03 30.36 10.06
N LEU A 37 -14.01 30.58 10.90
CA LEU A 37 -13.16 29.48 11.37
C LEU A 37 -13.94 28.47 12.23
N GLY A 38 -15.07 28.88 12.82
CA GLY A 38 -15.94 27.99 13.59
C GLY A 38 -16.61 26.91 12.74
N ASP A 39 -16.92 27.23 11.48
CA ASP A 39 -17.54 26.29 10.54
C ASP A 39 -16.49 25.34 9.98
N THR A 40 -15.27 25.82 9.67
CA THR A 40 -14.19 24.94 9.20
C THR A 40 -13.76 23.91 10.23
N PHE A 41 -13.80 24.19 11.54
CA PHE A 41 -13.43 23.17 12.55
C PHE A 41 -14.55 22.16 12.85
N ARG A 42 -15.82 22.51 12.65
CA ARG A 42 -16.96 21.57 12.85
C ARG A 42 -17.18 20.67 11.63
N ASP A 43 -16.88 21.16 10.44
CA ASP A 43 -16.90 20.38 9.20
C ASP A 43 -15.61 19.56 8.98
N LEU A 44 -14.62 19.70 9.86
CA LEU A 44 -13.42 18.84 9.93
C LEU A 44 -13.68 17.57 10.75
N GLU A 45 -14.89 17.00 10.71
CA GLU A 45 -15.00 15.56 10.87
C GLU A 45 -14.28 14.94 9.67
N ILE A 46 -12.99 14.66 9.83
CA ILE A 46 -12.24 13.80 8.92
C ILE A 46 -12.83 12.41 9.11
N VAL A 47 -13.95 12.16 8.44
CA VAL A 47 -14.53 10.83 8.35
C VAL A 47 -13.50 10.01 7.59
N PHE A 48 -12.80 9.14 8.30
CA PHE A 48 -11.87 8.19 7.68
C PHE A 48 -12.67 7.31 6.74
N ASN A 49 -12.51 7.52 5.43
CA ASN A 49 -13.08 6.65 4.43
C ASN A 49 -12.05 5.56 4.09
N PRO A 50 -12.23 4.32 4.59
CA PRO A 50 -11.29 3.22 4.31
C PRO A 50 -11.22 2.86 2.82
N ASN A 51 -12.23 3.23 2.05
CA ASN A 51 -12.34 2.97 0.62
C ASN A 51 -11.77 4.12 -0.22
N GLN A 52 -11.21 5.16 0.39
CA GLN A 52 -10.61 6.25 -0.38
C GLN A 52 -9.37 5.74 -1.13
N PRO A 53 -9.26 6.01 -2.45
CA PRO A 53 -8.18 5.49 -3.25
C PRO A 53 -6.84 6.08 -2.80
N GLY A 54 -5.87 5.19 -2.56
CA GLY A 54 -4.52 5.55 -2.16
C GLY A 54 -3.68 6.10 -3.33
N THR A 55 -4.06 5.75 -4.55
CA THR A 55 -3.39 6.10 -5.82
C THR A 55 -4.44 6.39 -6.88
N LEU A 56 -4.05 7.05 -7.96
CA LEU A 56 -4.93 7.20 -9.12
C LEU A 56 -5.23 5.85 -9.77
N PRO A 57 -6.47 5.63 -10.25
CA PRO A 57 -6.76 4.53 -11.16
C PRO A 57 -5.84 4.55 -12.38
N ALA A 58 -5.50 3.37 -12.90
CA ALA A 58 -4.49 3.22 -13.94
C ALA A 58 -4.81 3.99 -15.22
N ALA A 59 -6.08 4.04 -15.62
CA ALA A 59 -6.54 4.77 -16.80
C ALA A 59 -6.33 6.29 -16.64
N GLU A 60 -6.68 6.85 -15.49
CA GLU A 60 -6.46 8.27 -15.20
C GLU A 60 -4.97 8.60 -15.04
N LEU A 61 -4.21 7.70 -14.42
CA LEU A 61 -2.75 7.83 -14.33
C LEU A 61 -2.11 7.84 -15.72
N GLU A 62 -2.52 6.96 -16.62
CA GLU A 62 -2.05 6.95 -18.01
C GLU A 62 -2.40 8.26 -18.72
N ALA A 63 -3.62 8.78 -18.55
CA ALA A 63 -4.02 10.07 -19.11
C ALA A 63 -3.18 11.25 -18.58
N VAL A 64 -2.80 11.24 -17.30
CA VAL A 64 -1.87 12.22 -16.73
C VAL A 64 -0.48 12.07 -17.33
N MET A 65 0.01 10.83 -17.49
CA MET A 65 1.31 10.55 -18.09
C MET A 65 1.38 10.91 -19.58
N GLU A 66 0.25 10.79 -20.30
CA GLU A 66 0.11 11.19 -21.70
C GLU A 66 -0.07 12.70 -21.88
N SER A 67 -0.26 13.46 -20.79
CA SER A 67 -0.37 14.91 -20.86
C SER A 67 0.93 15.55 -21.36
N LYS A 68 0.80 16.62 -22.16
CA LYS A 68 1.94 17.36 -22.70
C LYS A 68 2.88 17.89 -21.61
N GLU A 69 2.31 18.30 -20.47
CA GLU A 69 3.07 18.80 -19.34
C GLU A 69 3.93 17.71 -18.71
N TYR A 70 3.36 16.51 -18.48
CA TYR A 70 4.09 15.39 -17.94
C TYR A 70 5.19 14.89 -18.90
N GLN A 71 4.87 14.80 -20.19
CA GLN A 71 5.83 14.40 -21.24
C GLN A 71 7.00 15.39 -21.35
N ALA A 72 6.73 16.70 -21.31
CA ALA A 72 7.78 17.73 -21.33
C ALA A 72 8.73 17.58 -20.13
N LEU A 73 8.20 17.29 -18.93
CA LEU A 73 9.03 17.03 -17.75
C LEU A 73 9.84 15.74 -17.89
N GLU A 74 9.27 14.68 -18.48
CA GLU A 74 9.99 13.43 -18.71
C GLU A 74 11.16 13.61 -19.68
N GLU A 75 10.94 14.37 -20.76
CA GLU A 75 11.99 14.77 -21.71
C GLU A 75 13.06 15.64 -21.04
N GLU A 76 12.67 16.61 -20.22
CA GLU A 76 13.61 17.45 -19.47
C GLU A 76 14.45 16.62 -18.49
N ILE A 77 13.85 15.69 -17.77
CA ILE A 77 14.57 14.77 -16.88
C ILE A 77 15.56 13.91 -17.67
N SER A 78 15.14 13.38 -18.82
CA SER A 78 15.99 12.54 -19.69
C SER A 78 17.21 13.33 -20.20
N THR A 79 17.00 14.54 -20.72
CA THR A 79 18.07 15.40 -21.23
C THR A 79 19.02 15.83 -20.12
N LYS A 80 18.51 16.23 -18.95
CA LYS A 80 19.33 16.58 -17.78
C LYS A 80 20.18 15.40 -17.30
N ARG A 81 19.65 14.18 -17.32
CA ARG A 81 20.41 12.96 -16.99
C ARG A 81 21.55 12.72 -17.98
N GLN A 82 21.29 12.86 -19.28
CA GLN A 82 22.31 12.69 -20.32
C GLN A 82 23.42 13.75 -20.22
N ASN A 83 23.04 14.98 -19.85
CA ASN A 83 23.97 16.11 -19.69
C ASN A 83 24.72 16.13 -18.34
N GLY A 84 24.56 15.10 -17.50
CA GLY A 84 25.28 15.01 -16.23
C GLY A 84 24.81 16.01 -15.17
N ALA A 85 23.55 16.45 -15.22
CA ALA A 85 22.96 17.38 -14.27
C ALA A 85 23.03 16.88 -12.81
N SER A 86 22.89 17.80 -11.86
CA SER A 86 22.92 17.47 -10.44
C SER A 86 21.74 16.58 -10.05
N LYS A 87 21.96 15.66 -9.12
CA LYS A 87 20.88 14.83 -8.53
C LYS A 87 19.74 15.67 -7.97
N ASN A 88 20.02 16.89 -7.47
CA ASN A 88 19.01 17.78 -6.92
C ASN A 88 18.11 18.38 -8.00
N GLU A 89 18.66 18.71 -9.18
CA GLU A 89 17.87 19.26 -10.29
C GLU A 89 16.91 18.20 -10.83
N ILE A 90 17.41 16.98 -11.03
CA ILE A 90 16.57 15.84 -11.43
C ILE A 90 15.49 15.55 -10.38
N ARG A 91 15.82 15.67 -9.09
CA ARG A 91 14.86 15.48 -7.99
C ARG A 91 13.75 16.53 -8.03
N LEU A 92 14.07 17.81 -8.26
CA LEU A 92 13.07 18.87 -8.34
C LEU A 92 12.09 18.65 -9.49
N LEU A 93 12.59 18.28 -10.67
CA LEU A 93 11.73 17.94 -11.81
C LEU A 93 10.86 16.71 -11.52
N SER A 94 11.42 15.70 -10.85
CA SER A 94 10.66 14.50 -10.42
C SER A 94 9.57 14.87 -9.41
N LEU A 95 9.85 15.78 -8.46
CA LEU A 95 8.83 16.30 -7.53
C LEU A 95 7.71 17.03 -8.27
N HIS A 96 8.03 17.75 -9.34
CA HIS A 96 7.01 18.40 -10.17
C HIS A 96 6.12 17.37 -10.88
N GLN A 97 6.69 16.29 -11.42
CA GLN A 97 5.90 15.16 -11.95
C GLN A 97 4.98 14.55 -10.89
N HIS A 98 5.48 14.35 -9.66
CA HIS A 98 4.66 13.85 -8.55
C HIS A 98 3.52 14.81 -8.19
N ALA A 99 3.77 16.12 -8.19
CA ALA A 99 2.74 17.11 -7.90
C ALA A 99 1.57 17.08 -8.92
N LEU A 100 1.84 16.77 -10.19
CA LEU A 100 0.78 16.59 -11.21
C LEU A 100 -0.10 15.39 -10.90
N ILE A 101 0.52 14.27 -10.51
CA ILE A 101 -0.19 13.05 -10.09
C ILE A 101 -1.01 13.33 -8.83
N ASP A 102 -0.42 13.97 -7.81
CA ASP A 102 -1.09 14.28 -6.55
C ASP A 102 -2.29 15.21 -6.76
N LYS A 103 -2.17 16.21 -7.64
CA LYS A 103 -3.26 17.10 -8.01
C LYS A 103 -4.41 16.36 -8.69
N ALA A 104 -4.10 15.44 -9.60
CA ALA A 104 -5.09 14.60 -10.24
C ALA A 104 -5.76 13.64 -9.23
N LEU A 105 -5.00 13.05 -8.32
CA LEU A 105 -5.51 12.19 -7.24
C LEU A 105 -6.47 12.95 -6.32
N GLN A 106 -6.12 14.18 -5.94
CA GLN A 106 -6.98 15.04 -5.14
C GLN A 106 -8.30 15.32 -5.87
N LYS A 107 -8.24 15.63 -7.17
CA LYS A 107 -9.44 15.85 -7.98
C LYS A 107 -10.31 14.58 -8.04
N HIS A 108 -9.72 13.42 -8.26
CA HIS A 108 -10.43 12.13 -8.30
C HIS A 108 -11.15 11.86 -6.98
N ARG A 109 -10.47 12.02 -5.84
CA ARG A 109 -11.05 11.86 -4.50
C ARG A 109 -12.23 12.80 -4.23
N LEU A 110 -12.20 14.02 -4.75
CA LEU A 110 -13.32 14.96 -4.62
C LEU A 110 -14.53 14.47 -5.42
N ILE A 111 -14.32 14.01 -6.66
CA ILE A 111 -15.38 13.45 -7.51
C ILE A 111 -16.04 12.23 -6.85
N GLU A 112 -15.24 11.31 -6.30
CA GLU A 112 -15.77 10.15 -5.58
C GLU A 112 -16.52 10.54 -4.30
N ALA A 113 -16.02 11.52 -3.55
CA ALA A 113 -16.69 12.01 -2.36
C ALA A 113 -18.05 12.65 -2.69
N GLU A 114 -18.13 13.42 -3.77
CA GLU A 114 -19.38 13.98 -4.29
C GLU A 114 -20.34 12.86 -4.74
N ALA A 115 -19.85 11.85 -5.45
CA ALA A 115 -20.66 10.71 -5.86
C ALA A 115 -21.20 9.92 -4.64
N ALA A 116 -20.38 9.70 -3.61
CA ALA A 116 -20.77 9.00 -2.39
C ALA A 116 -21.85 9.75 -1.59
N GLN A 117 -21.88 11.09 -1.64
CA GLN A 117 -22.92 11.90 -0.99
C GLN A 117 -24.29 11.78 -1.68
N THR A 118 -24.33 11.39 -2.96
CA THR A 118 -25.58 11.18 -3.70
C THR A 118 -26.16 9.78 -3.54
N HIS A 119 -25.41 8.85 -2.93
CA HIS A 119 -25.79 7.45 -2.82
C HIS A 119 -26.56 7.19 -1.51
N ASP A 120 -27.76 6.62 -1.61
CA ASP A 120 -28.54 6.19 -0.44
C ASP A 120 -27.80 5.03 0.28
N PRO A 121 -27.37 5.20 1.55
CA PRO A 121 -26.65 4.17 2.30
C PRO A 121 -27.47 2.88 2.53
N TYR A 122 -28.79 2.91 2.32
CA TYR A 122 -29.68 1.79 2.64
C TYR A 122 -29.91 0.80 1.50
N HIS A 123 -29.51 1.11 0.25
CA HIS A 123 -30.02 0.34 -0.89
C HIS A 123 -29.08 -0.67 -1.54
N ASP A 124 -27.78 -0.72 -1.19
CA ASP A 124 -26.81 -1.53 -1.97
C ASP A 124 -25.82 -2.33 -1.12
N ALA A 125 -26.31 -2.98 -0.06
CA ALA A 125 -25.50 -3.88 0.78
C ALA A 125 -25.11 -5.20 0.09
N ASN A 126 -25.53 -5.43 -1.16
CA ASN A 126 -25.36 -6.71 -1.87
C ASN A 126 -24.37 -6.66 -3.04
N ASP A 127 -23.89 -5.47 -3.45
CA ASP A 127 -22.90 -5.34 -4.52
C ASP A 127 -21.59 -4.85 -3.90
N GLU A 128 -20.80 -5.78 -3.34
CA GLU A 128 -19.41 -5.52 -2.94
C GLU A 128 -18.58 -5.22 -4.20
N LYS A 129 -18.73 -4.00 -4.74
CA LYS A 129 -17.90 -3.51 -5.83
C LYS A 129 -16.47 -3.43 -5.31
N LEU A 130 -15.59 -4.20 -5.94
CA LEU A 130 -14.16 -4.15 -5.69
C LEU A 130 -13.66 -2.72 -5.94
N THR A 131 -13.26 -2.01 -4.87
CA THR A 131 -12.77 -0.63 -5.00
C THR A 131 -11.41 -0.62 -5.71
N PRO A 132 -11.30 0.02 -6.90
CA PRO A 132 -10.03 0.27 -7.55
C PRO A 132 -9.09 1.04 -6.62
N CYS A 133 -7.81 0.66 -6.62
CA CYS A 133 -6.79 1.38 -5.86
C CYS A 133 -7.04 1.49 -4.34
N ALA A 134 -7.75 0.53 -3.74
CA ALA A 134 -7.89 0.43 -2.28
C ALA A 134 -6.51 0.35 -1.59
N PRO A 135 -6.31 1.01 -0.44
CA PRO A 135 -5.06 0.93 0.31
C PRO A 135 -4.75 -0.51 0.71
N VAL A 136 -3.46 -0.83 0.87
CA VAL A 136 -3.02 -2.14 1.36
C VAL A 136 -3.78 -2.44 2.65
N SER A 137 -4.50 -3.56 2.69
CA SER A 137 -5.34 -3.91 3.83
C SER A 137 -4.48 -3.94 5.10
N PHE A 138 -4.75 -2.99 6.01
CA PHE A 138 -4.07 -2.88 7.30
C PHE A 138 -4.14 -4.20 8.09
N SER A 139 -5.20 -5.00 7.87
CA SER A 139 -5.36 -6.35 8.41
C SER A 139 -4.16 -7.27 8.13
N ARG A 140 -3.42 -7.06 7.04
CA ARG A 140 -2.23 -7.85 6.70
C ARG A 140 -0.96 -7.33 7.34
N LEU A 141 -0.82 -6.01 7.43
CA LEU A 141 0.24 -5.37 8.21
C LEU A 141 0.15 -5.78 9.69
N LYS A 142 -1.08 -5.98 10.20
CA LYS A 142 -1.38 -6.43 11.56
C LYS A 142 -0.64 -7.73 11.94
N ALA A 143 -0.38 -8.62 10.98
CA ALA A 143 0.30 -9.90 11.22
C ALA A 143 1.82 -9.77 11.42
N VAL A 144 2.44 -8.75 10.81
CA VAL A 144 3.91 -8.56 10.80
C VAL A 144 4.37 -7.34 11.61
N THR A 145 3.43 -6.56 12.13
CA THR A 145 3.67 -5.38 12.97
C THR A 145 2.83 -5.46 14.25
N PRO A 146 3.22 -6.29 15.23
CA PRO A 146 2.44 -6.54 16.45
C PRO A 146 2.20 -5.25 17.25
N GLU A 147 3.11 -4.27 17.22
CA GLU A 147 2.90 -2.99 17.90
C GLU A 147 1.81 -2.15 17.21
N ARG A 148 1.83 -2.06 15.87
CA ARG A 148 0.77 -1.37 15.12
C ARG A 148 -0.56 -2.10 15.26
N ARG A 149 -0.55 -3.43 15.31
CA ARG A 149 -1.70 -4.26 15.66
C ARG A 149 -2.30 -3.86 17.00
N LEU A 150 -1.49 -3.88 18.05
CA LEU A 150 -1.96 -3.55 19.39
C LEU A 150 -2.40 -2.09 19.48
N LEU A 151 -1.70 -1.17 18.82
CA LEU A 151 -2.11 0.23 18.72
C LEU A 151 -3.45 0.40 18.01
N SER A 152 -3.71 -0.34 16.94
CA SER A 152 -5.00 -0.29 16.26
C SER A 152 -6.15 -0.72 17.15
N ASP A 153 -5.90 -1.64 18.08
CA ASP A 153 -6.93 -2.07 19.03
C ASP A 153 -7.06 -1.07 20.19
N LEU A 154 -6.00 -0.34 20.56
CA LEU A 154 -5.96 0.56 21.73
C LEU A 154 -6.32 2.02 21.40
N LEU A 155 -5.94 2.55 20.24
CA LEU A 155 -6.07 3.98 19.88
C LEU A 155 -7.53 4.44 19.80
N PHE A 156 -8.44 3.54 19.48
CA PHE A 156 -9.87 3.84 19.38
C PHE A 156 -10.64 3.56 20.68
N GLN A 157 -9.97 3.11 21.74
CA GLN A 157 -10.59 2.93 23.05
C GLN A 157 -10.63 4.28 23.79
N SER A 158 -11.81 4.66 24.28
CA SER A 158 -11.98 5.87 25.08
C SER A 158 -11.41 5.65 26.49
N ALA A 159 -10.18 6.09 26.72
CA ALA A 159 -9.50 5.97 28.01
C ALA A 159 -8.59 7.19 28.30
N PRO A 160 -8.44 7.62 29.56
CA PRO A 160 -7.50 8.69 29.91
C PRO A 160 -6.06 8.31 29.59
N LEU A 161 -5.22 9.28 29.17
CA LEU A 161 -3.82 9.04 28.83
C LEU A 161 -2.97 8.42 29.97
N ARG A 162 -3.33 8.70 31.24
CA ARG A 162 -2.62 8.16 32.42
C ARG A 162 -3.11 6.79 32.86
N SER A 163 -4.18 6.26 32.26
CA SER A 163 -4.65 4.89 32.50
C SER A 163 -3.64 3.88 31.97
N ASP A 164 -3.80 2.61 32.33
CA ASP A 164 -2.94 1.54 31.82
C ASP A 164 -3.06 1.38 30.29
N ILE A 165 -4.26 1.59 29.73
CA ILE A 165 -4.51 1.62 28.28
C ILE A 165 -3.73 2.78 27.64
N GLY A 166 -3.86 3.99 28.20
CA GLY A 166 -3.19 5.18 27.69
C GLY A 166 -1.66 5.08 27.78
N LYS A 167 -1.13 4.60 28.90
CA LYS A 167 0.32 4.34 29.07
C LYS A 167 0.83 3.29 28.09
N LYS A 168 0.09 2.19 27.90
CA LYS A 168 0.46 1.13 26.95
C LYS A 168 0.45 1.63 25.51
N ALA A 169 -0.55 2.42 25.11
CA ALA A 169 -0.58 3.05 23.80
C ALA A 169 0.62 3.99 23.59
N LEU A 170 0.93 4.84 24.57
CA LEU A 170 2.12 5.71 24.52
C LEU A 170 3.42 4.92 24.42
N GLN A 171 3.57 3.83 25.20
CA GLN A 171 4.74 2.98 25.14
C GLN A 171 4.91 2.33 23.76
N LEU A 172 3.82 1.80 23.18
CA LEU A 172 3.87 1.21 21.83
C LEU A 172 4.24 2.23 20.75
N LEU A 173 3.80 3.49 20.88
CA LEU A 173 4.21 4.57 19.99
C LEU A 173 5.72 4.88 20.12
N VAL A 174 6.24 4.92 21.36
CA VAL A 174 7.67 5.09 21.62
C VAL A 174 8.46 3.90 21.07
N ASP A 175 8.01 2.67 21.30
CA ASP A 175 8.67 1.46 20.81
C ASP A 175 8.73 1.45 19.28
N LEU A 176 7.65 1.84 18.59
CA LEU A 176 7.65 2.01 17.15
C LEU A 176 8.63 3.08 16.68
N PHE A 177 8.70 4.21 17.39
CA PHE A 177 9.63 5.30 17.07
C PHE A 177 11.10 4.89 17.26
N MET A 178 11.40 4.13 18.31
CA MET A 178 12.75 3.70 18.65
C MET A 178 13.22 2.49 17.83
N LYS A 179 12.30 1.75 17.20
CA LYS A 179 12.64 0.61 16.35
C LYS A 179 13.39 1.07 15.11
N THR A 180 14.52 0.41 14.85
CA THR A 180 15.31 0.59 13.63
C THR A 180 14.69 -0.10 12.40
N THR A 181 13.70 -0.98 12.62
CA THR A 181 12.98 -1.72 11.58
C THR A 181 11.51 -1.82 11.97
N GLU A 182 10.59 -1.42 11.09
CA GLU A 182 9.15 -1.41 11.40
C GLU A 182 8.51 -2.80 11.58
N THR A 183 9.18 -3.85 11.10
CA THR A 183 8.65 -5.21 11.07
C THR A 183 9.28 -6.06 12.17
N SER A 184 8.44 -6.79 12.91
CA SER A 184 8.91 -7.89 13.75
C SER A 184 9.18 -9.11 12.87
N VAL A 185 10.15 -9.93 13.24
CA VAL A 185 10.39 -11.18 12.51
C VAL A 185 9.13 -12.06 12.56
N ARG A 186 8.69 -12.58 11.41
CA ARG A 186 7.52 -13.45 11.34
C ARG A 186 7.69 -14.67 12.23
N GLN A 187 6.59 -15.12 12.82
CA GLN A 187 6.56 -16.35 13.61
C GLN A 187 7.06 -17.52 12.76
N GLY A 188 8.05 -18.27 13.28
CA GLY A 188 8.67 -19.39 12.57
C GLY A 188 9.85 -19.00 11.68
N LEU A 189 10.11 -17.71 11.48
CA LEU A 189 11.31 -17.16 10.84
C LEU A 189 12.25 -16.44 11.84
N ASP A 190 11.79 -16.28 13.08
CA ASP A 190 12.41 -15.58 14.21
C ASP A 190 13.55 -16.34 14.89
N ARG A 191 13.55 -17.67 14.79
CA ARG A 191 14.43 -18.54 15.60
C ARG A 191 15.65 -19.09 14.88
N HIS A 192 15.94 -18.63 13.67
CA HIS A 192 17.05 -19.21 12.93
C HIS A 192 18.38 -18.55 13.31
N GLU A 193 19.09 -19.16 14.27
CA GLU A 193 20.49 -18.86 14.59
C GLU A 193 21.40 -19.34 13.44
N CYS A 194 21.40 -18.57 12.35
CA CYS A 194 22.29 -18.86 11.25
C CYS A 194 23.74 -18.55 11.64
N LYS A 195 24.67 -19.48 11.38
CA LYS A 195 26.11 -19.23 11.54
C LYS A 195 26.63 -18.09 10.65
N HIS A 196 25.85 -17.63 9.67
CA HIS A 196 26.12 -16.43 8.89
C HIS A 196 25.85 -15.16 9.71
N LYS A 197 26.76 -14.85 10.65
CA LYS A 197 26.70 -13.74 11.61
C LYS A 197 26.53 -12.34 10.99
N THR A 198 26.75 -12.17 9.68
CA THR A 198 26.68 -10.90 8.96
C THR A 198 25.39 -10.66 8.18
N VAL A 199 24.51 -11.66 8.06
CA VAL A 199 23.22 -11.57 7.32
C VAL A 199 22.05 -11.41 8.30
N ALA A 200 22.33 -10.88 9.50
CA ALA A 200 21.31 -10.60 10.50
C ALA A 200 20.23 -9.69 9.86
N ARG A 201 18.99 -10.21 9.80
CA ARG A 201 17.75 -9.54 9.36
C ARG A 201 17.42 -9.52 7.85
N ASN A 202 17.72 -10.57 7.10
CA ASN A 202 17.04 -10.79 5.81
C ASN A 202 16.03 -11.95 5.93
N GLU A 203 14.73 -11.63 5.88
CA GLU A 203 13.64 -12.61 5.99
C GLU A 203 13.71 -13.69 4.90
N VAL A 204 14.14 -13.35 3.69
CA VAL A 204 14.30 -14.34 2.62
C VAL A 204 15.43 -15.31 2.90
N HIS A 205 16.51 -14.85 3.54
CA HIS A 205 17.54 -15.76 4.01
C HIS A 205 17.00 -16.68 5.09
N ALA A 206 16.29 -16.15 6.09
CA ALA A 206 15.69 -16.94 7.16
C ALA A 206 14.74 -18.01 6.58
N TYR A 207 13.83 -17.62 5.68
CA TYR A 207 12.94 -18.52 4.97
C TYR A 207 13.70 -19.61 4.22
N ARG A 208 14.65 -19.25 3.34
CA ARG A 208 15.42 -20.23 2.55
C ARG A 208 16.24 -21.17 3.45
N CYS A 209 16.79 -20.66 4.55
CA CYS A 209 17.63 -21.45 5.45
C CYS A 209 16.79 -22.44 6.28
N VAL A 210 15.69 -21.97 6.88
CA VAL A 210 14.76 -22.83 7.62
C VAL A 210 14.10 -23.84 6.69
N LYS A 211 13.66 -23.43 5.49
CA LYS A 211 13.11 -24.33 4.47
C LYS A 211 14.09 -25.46 4.17
N LYS A 212 15.34 -25.13 3.82
CA LYS A 212 16.38 -26.12 3.55
C LYS A 212 16.61 -27.07 4.74
N HIS A 213 16.61 -26.54 5.96
CA HIS A 213 16.77 -27.34 7.17
C HIS A 213 15.61 -28.32 7.37
N LEU A 214 14.36 -27.83 7.32
CA LEU A 214 13.16 -28.64 7.51
C LEU A 214 12.96 -29.65 6.38
N THR A 215 13.23 -29.27 5.13
CA THR A 215 13.21 -30.21 3.99
C THR A 215 14.22 -31.34 4.19
N ARG A 216 15.41 -31.06 4.77
CA ARG A 216 16.38 -32.12 5.09
C ARG A 216 15.90 -33.06 6.20
N LEU A 217 15.13 -32.57 7.17
CA LEU A 217 14.61 -33.36 8.28
C LEU A 217 13.36 -34.18 7.91
N HIS A 218 12.47 -33.60 7.11
CA HIS A 218 11.13 -34.15 6.86
C HIS A 218 10.89 -34.54 5.40
N GLY A 219 11.84 -34.30 4.49
CA GLY A 219 11.71 -34.53 3.06
C GLY A 219 10.97 -33.42 2.30
N PHE A 220 10.14 -32.64 2.99
CA PHE A 220 9.36 -31.53 2.44
C PHE A 220 9.24 -30.41 3.47
N ALA A 221 9.22 -29.15 3.02
CA ALA A 221 8.87 -28.01 3.87
C ALA A 221 8.42 -26.83 3.02
N GLU A 222 7.24 -26.29 3.32
CA GLU A 222 6.75 -25.02 2.77
C GLU A 222 6.22 -24.12 3.88
N TYR A 223 6.23 -22.81 3.63
CA TYR A 223 5.73 -21.80 4.57
C TYR A 223 4.55 -21.05 3.97
N CYS A 224 3.44 -20.99 4.70
CA CYS A 224 2.33 -20.11 4.33
C CYS A 224 2.59 -18.71 4.90
N PHE A 225 2.84 -17.72 4.05
CA PHE A 225 3.00 -16.34 4.50
C PHE A 225 1.67 -15.68 4.90
N LEU A 226 0.54 -16.24 4.47
CA LEU A 226 -0.78 -15.78 4.92
C LEU A 226 -1.08 -16.27 6.35
N CYS A 227 -0.73 -17.51 6.68
CA CYS A 227 -0.98 -18.10 8.00
C CYS A 227 0.20 -17.95 8.99
N ASN A 228 1.40 -17.63 8.49
CA ASN A 228 2.66 -17.60 9.24
C ASN A 228 3.07 -18.95 9.85
N GLU A 229 2.90 -20.04 9.09
CA GLU A 229 3.11 -21.41 9.58
C GLU A 229 3.88 -22.29 8.59
N TRP A 230 4.69 -23.22 9.13
CA TRP A 230 5.45 -24.22 8.38
C TRP A 230 4.67 -25.51 8.22
N PHE A 231 4.72 -26.08 7.02
CA PHE A 231 4.12 -27.36 6.66
C PHE A 231 5.20 -28.32 6.17
N SER A 232 5.40 -29.43 6.89
CA SER A 232 6.48 -30.40 6.62
C SER A 232 6.04 -31.62 5.82
N GLY A 233 4.83 -31.62 5.23
CA GLY A 233 4.32 -32.73 4.42
C GLY A 233 3.57 -32.24 3.18
N HIS A 234 3.87 -32.84 2.03
CA HIS A 234 3.29 -32.44 0.74
C HIS A 234 1.76 -32.50 0.75
N HIS A 235 1.16 -33.59 1.21
CA HIS A 235 -0.31 -33.72 1.29
C HIS A 235 -0.95 -32.64 2.18
N ILE A 236 -0.32 -32.34 3.32
CA ILE A 236 -0.84 -31.34 4.27
C ILE A 236 -0.78 -29.95 3.63
N TRP A 237 0.31 -29.64 2.93
CA TRP A 237 0.46 -28.42 2.16
C TRP A 237 -0.58 -28.29 1.04
N GLU A 238 -0.76 -29.35 0.26
CA GLU A 238 -1.74 -29.39 -0.84
C GLU A 238 -3.16 -29.10 -0.35
N GLN A 239 -3.55 -29.76 0.74
CA GLN A 239 -4.84 -29.55 1.39
C GLN A 239 -4.98 -28.14 1.96
N HIS A 240 -3.91 -27.60 2.54
CA HIS A 240 -3.87 -26.24 3.06
C HIS A 240 -4.08 -25.19 1.96
N CYS A 241 -3.37 -25.33 0.83
CA CYS A 241 -3.54 -24.47 -0.35
C CYS A 241 -4.95 -24.56 -0.92
N SER A 242 -5.47 -25.77 -1.07
CA SER A 242 -6.85 -26.00 -1.55
C SER A 242 -7.88 -25.30 -0.67
N ASN A 243 -7.68 -25.32 0.66
CA ASN A 243 -8.55 -24.64 1.60
C ASN A 243 -8.50 -23.10 1.45
N HIS A 244 -7.33 -22.50 1.19
CA HIS A 244 -7.23 -21.07 0.88
C HIS A 244 -8.01 -20.70 -0.39
N ILE A 245 -7.80 -21.46 -1.47
CA ILE A 245 -8.43 -21.22 -2.77
C ILE A 245 -9.96 -21.40 -2.66
N SER A 246 -10.41 -22.51 -2.08
CA SER A 246 -11.83 -22.85 -1.98
C SER A 246 -12.62 -21.90 -1.09
N LYS A 247 -12.05 -21.49 0.05
CA LYS A 247 -12.69 -20.52 0.96
C LYS A 247 -12.57 -19.08 0.47
N ARG A 248 -11.90 -18.84 -0.67
CA ARG A 248 -11.59 -17.51 -1.19
C ARG A 248 -10.93 -16.63 -0.13
N ASN A 249 -10.16 -17.23 0.77
CA ASN A 249 -9.34 -16.50 1.73
C ASN A 249 -8.03 -16.11 1.04
N LEU A 250 -8.20 -15.39 -0.07
CA LEU A 250 -7.14 -14.97 -0.97
C LEU A 250 -7.09 -13.44 -0.96
N PRO A 251 -5.88 -12.90 -1.00
CA PRO A 251 -5.69 -11.47 -1.03
C PRO A 251 -6.02 -10.88 -2.40
N LEU A 252 -6.81 -9.80 -2.51
CA LEU A 252 -6.95 -9.11 -3.80
C LEU A 252 -5.65 -8.47 -4.28
N ASP A 253 -4.96 -7.77 -3.37
CA ASP A 253 -3.59 -7.28 -3.60
C ASP A 253 -2.60 -8.44 -3.68
N MET A 254 -2.10 -8.68 -4.89
CA MET A 254 -1.18 -9.77 -5.26
C MET A 254 0.25 -9.29 -5.44
N HIS A 255 0.51 -8.01 -5.17
CA HIS A 255 1.83 -7.42 -5.34
C HIS A 255 2.82 -7.97 -4.32
N TRP A 256 4.03 -8.25 -4.79
CA TRP A 256 5.15 -8.50 -3.91
C TRP A 256 5.49 -7.22 -3.14
N MET A 257 5.50 -7.25 -1.80
CA MET A 257 5.78 -6.06 -0.99
C MET A 257 6.78 -6.36 0.12
N ARG A 258 7.77 -5.46 0.26
CA ARG A 258 8.69 -5.42 1.41
C ARG A 258 8.60 -4.11 2.18
N LEU A 259 8.70 -4.22 3.50
CA LEU A 259 8.91 -3.10 4.41
C LEU A 259 10.09 -3.39 5.32
N ASN A 260 11.12 -2.53 5.23
CA ASN A 260 12.35 -2.62 6.02
C ASN A 260 13.03 -3.99 5.99
N GLY A 261 13.10 -4.61 4.81
CA GLY A 261 13.78 -5.90 4.61
C GLY A 261 12.92 -7.13 4.93
N CYS A 262 11.70 -6.94 5.45
CA CYS A 262 10.73 -8.01 5.67
C CYS A 262 9.67 -8.01 4.56
N SER A 263 9.36 -9.17 4.02
CA SER A 263 8.32 -9.34 3.01
C SER A 263 6.97 -9.32 3.73
N ILE A 264 6.17 -8.29 3.51
CA ILE A 264 4.81 -8.18 4.09
C ILE A 264 3.85 -9.05 3.27
N LEU A 265 4.04 -9.11 1.96
CA LEU A 265 3.23 -9.90 1.04
C LEU A 265 4.15 -10.64 0.08
N PRO A 266 4.10 -11.99 0.02
CA PRO A 266 4.67 -12.66 -1.12
C PRO A 266 3.90 -12.22 -2.37
N GLY A 267 4.60 -12.13 -3.50
CA GLY A 267 3.93 -12.00 -4.78
C GLY A 267 3.12 -13.27 -5.05
N MET A 268 1.93 -13.12 -5.62
CA MET A 268 1.10 -14.23 -6.10
C MET A 268 0.66 -13.95 -7.52
N CYS A 269 0.33 -15.01 -8.27
CA CYS A 269 -0.11 -14.89 -9.65
C CYS A 269 -1.63 -15.09 -9.74
N PRO A 270 -2.41 -14.06 -10.12
CA PRO A 270 -3.84 -14.22 -10.39
C PRO A 270 -4.15 -15.34 -11.38
N ASP A 271 -3.32 -15.49 -12.41
CA ASP A 271 -3.55 -16.46 -13.48
C ASP A 271 -3.35 -17.90 -13.00
N CYS A 272 -2.27 -18.18 -12.25
CA CYS A 272 -2.09 -19.51 -11.63
C CYS A 272 -3.19 -19.83 -10.62
N LEU A 273 -3.63 -18.85 -9.83
CA LEU A 273 -4.72 -19.07 -8.87
C LEU A 273 -6.02 -19.49 -9.56
N GLY A 274 -6.29 -18.98 -10.76
CA GLY A 274 -7.45 -19.33 -11.57
C GLY A 274 -7.32 -20.59 -12.40
N ASP A 275 -6.12 -21.15 -12.53
CA ASP A 275 -5.88 -22.30 -13.40
C ASP A 275 -6.27 -23.62 -12.69
N ASP A 276 -7.47 -24.10 -12.96
CA ASP A 276 -7.97 -25.37 -12.42
C ASP A 276 -7.21 -26.61 -12.96
N GLY A 277 -6.37 -26.46 -13.99
CA GLY A 277 -5.51 -27.52 -14.50
C GLY A 277 -4.28 -27.79 -13.64
N LEU A 278 -3.93 -26.85 -12.75
CA LEU A 278 -2.77 -26.97 -11.86
C LEU A 278 -3.17 -27.53 -10.47
N PRO A 279 -2.28 -28.26 -9.79
CA PRO A 279 -2.51 -28.64 -8.41
C PRO A 279 -2.58 -27.41 -7.49
N PRO A 280 -3.40 -27.43 -6.41
CA PRO A 280 -3.51 -26.33 -5.45
C PRO A 280 -2.20 -25.70 -4.99
N SER A 281 -1.14 -26.48 -4.77
CA SER A 281 0.17 -25.96 -4.36
C SER A 281 0.86 -25.11 -5.43
N GLU A 282 0.70 -25.44 -6.72
CA GLU A 282 1.21 -24.65 -7.85
C GLU A 282 0.32 -23.43 -8.13
N ARG A 283 -1.00 -23.59 -8.00
CA ARG A 283 -1.95 -22.45 -8.07
C ARG A 283 -1.66 -21.40 -7.01
N PHE A 284 -1.34 -21.85 -5.80
CA PHE A 284 -1.05 -21.02 -4.62
C PHE A 284 0.44 -20.65 -4.51
N GLN A 285 1.17 -20.59 -5.62
CA GLN A 285 2.60 -20.27 -5.59
C GLN A 285 2.85 -18.88 -4.97
N GLN A 286 3.71 -18.86 -3.94
CA GLN A 286 4.10 -17.65 -3.22
C GLN A 286 5.55 -17.27 -3.59
N PHE A 287 5.72 -16.10 -4.18
CA PHE A 287 7.02 -15.58 -4.58
C PHE A 287 7.59 -14.65 -3.50
N VAL A 288 8.79 -14.99 -2.99
CA VAL A 288 9.45 -14.23 -1.91
C VAL A 288 10.43 -13.18 -2.42
N GLU A 289 10.73 -13.20 -3.73
CA GLU A 289 11.57 -12.23 -4.41
C GLU A 289 10.84 -11.58 -5.59
N LEU A 290 11.02 -10.26 -5.72
CA LEU A 290 10.39 -9.45 -6.77
C LEU A 290 10.74 -9.95 -8.17
N GLY A 291 12.02 -10.21 -8.43
CA GLY A 291 12.48 -10.61 -9.76
C GLY A 291 11.92 -11.98 -10.21
N GLU A 292 11.77 -12.93 -9.29
CA GLU A 292 11.16 -14.24 -9.58
C GLU A 292 9.66 -14.07 -9.91
N TRP A 293 8.96 -13.24 -9.15
CA TRP A 293 7.55 -12.93 -9.36
C TRP A 293 7.31 -12.21 -10.70
N GLU A 294 8.06 -11.14 -10.99
CA GLU A 294 7.94 -10.37 -12.24
C GLU A 294 8.25 -11.25 -13.46
N ALA A 295 9.29 -12.07 -13.38
CA ALA A 295 9.65 -13.00 -14.46
C ALA A 295 8.56 -14.05 -14.71
N HIS A 296 7.86 -14.50 -13.66
CA HIS A 296 6.75 -15.43 -13.79
C HIS A 296 5.52 -14.75 -14.43
N LEU A 297 5.14 -13.55 -13.98
CA LEU A 297 4.00 -12.81 -14.56
C LEU A 297 4.18 -12.58 -16.07
N LEU A 298 5.41 -12.30 -16.51
CA LEU A 298 5.76 -12.13 -17.93
C LEU A 298 5.43 -13.36 -18.80
N GLN A 299 5.49 -14.57 -18.24
CA GLN A 299 5.19 -15.80 -18.97
C GLN A 299 3.69 -15.92 -19.29
N HIS A 300 2.84 -15.50 -18.34
CA HIS A 300 1.39 -15.41 -18.56
C HIS A 300 1.02 -14.27 -19.51
N ASP A 301 1.71 -13.12 -19.41
CA ASP A 301 1.49 -11.98 -20.29
C ASP A 301 1.69 -12.33 -21.77
N GLY A 302 2.73 -13.10 -22.10
CA GLY A 302 2.98 -13.58 -23.46
C GLY A 302 1.90 -14.53 -23.97
N SER A 303 1.38 -15.39 -23.08
CA SER A 303 0.39 -16.44 -23.42
C SER A 303 -1.03 -15.88 -23.62
N LYS A 304 -1.39 -14.80 -22.91
CA LYS A 304 -2.71 -14.11 -23.00
C LYS A 304 -3.00 -13.50 -24.38
N THR A 305 -2.00 -13.41 -25.27
CA THR A 305 -2.22 -12.97 -26.67
C THR A 305 -3.09 -13.93 -27.48
N SER A 306 -3.24 -15.19 -27.04
CA SER A 306 -3.92 -16.25 -27.80
C SER A 306 -5.19 -16.81 -27.12
N GLY A 307 -5.38 -16.59 -25.81
CA GLY A 307 -6.40 -17.27 -24.99
C GLY A 307 -7.53 -16.40 -24.45
N GLY A 308 -7.70 -15.18 -24.97
CA GLY A 308 -8.65 -14.18 -24.43
C GLY A 308 -8.08 -13.39 -23.24
N LEU A 309 -8.66 -12.20 -23.01
CA LEU A 309 -8.23 -11.27 -21.97
C LEU A 309 -9.22 -11.31 -20.80
N PHE A 310 -8.92 -12.14 -19.81
CA PHE A 310 -9.73 -12.25 -18.58
C PHE A 310 -8.85 -12.21 -17.34
N CYS A 311 -9.42 -11.87 -16.19
CA CYS A 311 -8.69 -11.97 -14.92
C CYS A 311 -8.77 -13.39 -14.35
N GLY A 312 -7.63 -14.04 -14.11
CA GLY A 312 -7.59 -15.37 -13.50
C GLY A 312 -7.91 -15.39 -12.00
N HIS A 313 -7.97 -14.24 -11.34
CA HIS A 313 -8.19 -14.22 -9.90
C HIS A 313 -9.57 -14.81 -9.52
N PRO A 314 -9.69 -15.77 -8.58
CA PRO A 314 -10.98 -16.43 -8.27
C PRO A 314 -12.11 -15.52 -7.78
N GLN A 315 -11.76 -14.34 -7.24
CA GLN A 315 -12.73 -13.32 -6.83
C GLN A 315 -13.07 -12.33 -7.95
N CYS A 316 -12.30 -12.31 -9.05
CA CYS A 316 -12.59 -11.50 -10.22
C CYS A 316 -13.35 -12.35 -11.24
N LYS A 317 -14.41 -11.80 -11.81
CA LYS A 317 -15.20 -12.44 -12.87
C LYS A 317 -15.35 -11.49 -14.05
N LEU A 318 -14.21 -10.93 -14.47
CA LEU A 318 -14.17 -9.89 -15.49
C LEU A 318 -13.40 -10.39 -16.71
N ASP A 319 -14.08 -10.26 -17.85
CA ASP A 319 -13.52 -10.37 -19.19
C ASP A 319 -13.31 -8.97 -19.75
N PHE A 320 -12.32 -8.80 -20.61
CA PHE A 320 -11.87 -7.51 -21.12
C PHE A 320 -11.81 -7.52 -22.64
N ASP A 321 -12.32 -6.45 -23.25
CA ASP A 321 -12.29 -6.28 -24.70
C ASP A 321 -10.93 -5.77 -25.19
N SER A 322 -10.17 -5.09 -24.32
CA SER A 322 -8.87 -4.53 -24.65
C SER A 322 -7.78 -4.96 -23.68
N ARG A 323 -6.56 -5.10 -24.22
CA ARG A 323 -5.36 -5.39 -23.42
C ARG A 323 -5.09 -4.29 -22.40
N LYS A 324 -5.40 -3.04 -22.75
CA LYS A 324 -5.21 -1.89 -21.85
C LYS A 324 -6.12 -2.00 -20.63
N ASP A 325 -7.40 -2.29 -20.82
CA ASP A 325 -8.36 -2.38 -19.71
C ASP A 325 -8.02 -3.54 -18.77
N TRP A 326 -7.54 -4.66 -19.33
CA TRP A 326 -7.01 -5.77 -18.53
C TRP A 326 -5.76 -5.37 -17.72
N GLU A 327 -4.84 -4.60 -18.31
CA GLU A 327 -3.67 -4.08 -17.60
C GLU A 327 -4.05 -3.05 -16.53
N HIS A 328 -5.04 -2.21 -16.79
CA HIS A 328 -5.59 -1.28 -15.80
C HIS A 328 -6.21 -2.03 -14.62
N HIS A 329 -7.04 -3.04 -14.88
CA HIS A 329 -7.62 -3.88 -13.82
C HIS A 329 -6.55 -4.56 -12.96
N ARG A 330 -5.49 -5.11 -13.56
CA ARG A 330 -4.39 -5.73 -12.82
C ARG A 330 -3.65 -4.74 -11.92
N TYR A 331 -3.50 -3.50 -12.36
CA TYR A 331 -2.91 -2.45 -11.53
C TYR A 331 -3.86 -2.02 -10.41
N ASP A 332 -5.11 -1.76 -10.74
CA ASP A 332 -6.08 -1.17 -9.83
C ASP A 332 -6.54 -2.13 -8.73
N ILE A 333 -6.82 -3.39 -9.09
CA ILE A 333 -7.35 -4.41 -8.17
C ILE A 333 -6.22 -5.23 -7.55
N HIS A 334 -5.25 -5.67 -8.38
CA HIS A 334 -4.20 -6.60 -7.94
C HIS A 334 -2.85 -5.95 -7.63
N ARG A 335 -2.73 -4.63 -7.83
CA ARG A 335 -1.49 -3.86 -7.63
C ARG A 335 -0.30 -4.35 -8.46
N ILE A 336 -0.58 -5.02 -9.58
CA ILE A 336 0.46 -5.49 -10.50
C ILE A 336 0.83 -4.35 -11.44
N GLN A 337 2.06 -3.84 -11.30
CA GLN A 337 2.52 -2.69 -12.07
C GLN A 337 2.74 -3.02 -13.56
N GLN A 338 2.31 -2.11 -14.44
CA GLN A 338 2.49 -2.18 -15.89
C GLN A 338 3.97 -2.21 -16.34
N ARG A 339 4.92 -1.84 -15.48
CA ARG A 339 6.36 -1.85 -15.84
C ARG A 339 6.91 -3.24 -16.09
N VAL A 340 6.23 -4.26 -15.60
CA VAL A 340 6.57 -5.66 -15.89
C VAL A 340 6.33 -5.96 -17.38
N THR A 341 5.40 -5.29 -18.07
CA THR A 341 5.02 -5.61 -19.47
C THR A 341 5.73 -4.78 -20.54
N ARG A 342 6.29 -3.60 -20.22
CA ARG A 342 7.02 -2.77 -21.20
C ARG A 342 8.49 -3.14 -21.23
N LYS A 343 8.88 -4.05 -22.14
CA LYS A 343 10.29 -4.25 -22.56
C LYS A 343 10.91 -2.88 -22.83
N ARG A 344 11.81 -2.43 -21.97
CA ARG A 344 12.77 -1.39 -22.38
C ARG A 344 13.54 -1.97 -23.56
N LYS A 345 13.39 -1.37 -24.74
CA LYS A 345 14.32 -1.54 -25.85
C LYS A 345 15.68 -1.05 -25.35
N ARG A 346 16.47 -1.95 -24.76
CA ARG A 346 17.86 -1.67 -24.39
C ARG A 346 18.60 -1.38 -25.69
N ALA A 347 18.87 -0.10 -25.95
CA ALA A 347 20.01 0.25 -26.77
C ALA A 347 21.25 -0.24 -26.02
N ASP A 348 22.01 -1.06 -26.72
CA ASP A 348 23.24 -1.69 -26.27
C ASP A 348 24.25 -0.59 -25.93
N ASN A 349 24.54 -0.42 -24.64
CA ASN A 349 25.79 0.14 -24.13
C ASN A 349 25.85 -0.09 -22.61
N GLY A 350 26.89 -0.80 -22.19
CA GLY A 350 27.09 -1.29 -20.83
C GLY A 350 26.97 -0.19 -19.77
N GLY A 351 26.04 -0.39 -18.85
CA GLY A 351 25.84 0.45 -17.68
C GLY A 351 24.63 -0.03 -16.88
N CYS A 352 24.87 -0.71 -15.77
CA CYS A 352 23.84 -1.15 -14.83
C CYS A 352 23.15 0.08 -14.21
N ALA A 353 22.09 0.57 -14.85
CA ALA A 353 21.21 1.60 -14.30
C ALA A 353 19.94 0.95 -13.75
N THR A 354 20.03 0.47 -12.51
CA THR A 354 18.87 0.21 -11.65
C THR A 354 18.15 1.53 -11.41
N THR A 355 17.18 1.85 -12.28
CA THR A 355 16.25 2.94 -12.01
C THR A 355 15.24 2.43 -11.00
N LYS A 356 15.62 2.53 -9.72
CA LYS A 356 14.71 2.58 -8.57
C LYS A 356 13.67 3.66 -8.83
N LEU A 357 12.54 3.27 -9.37
CA LEU A 357 11.26 3.83 -8.97
C LEU A 357 10.68 2.81 -8.00
N GLU A 358 11.37 2.67 -6.86
CA GLU A 358 10.69 2.31 -5.63
C GLU A 358 9.68 3.44 -5.42
N ILE A 359 8.41 3.19 -5.75
CA ILE A 359 7.33 3.99 -5.16
C ILE A 359 7.44 3.67 -3.68
N GLN A 360 8.18 4.52 -2.98
CA GLN A 360 8.21 4.54 -1.54
C GLN A 360 6.77 4.84 -1.12
N LEU A 361 6.09 3.82 -0.58
CA LEU A 361 5.15 4.02 0.52
C LEU A 361 5.95 4.54 1.72
N GLU A 362 6.64 5.67 1.58
CA GLU A 362 7.09 6.48 2.69
C GLU A 362 5.84 7.26 3.11
N ILE A 363 5.21 6.78 4.18
CA ILE A 363 4.37 7.62 5.03
C ILE A 363 5.22 8.85 5.32
N VAL A 364 4.84 10.00 4.75
CA VAL A 364 5.50 11.29 4.99
C VAL A 364 5.32 11.63 6.47
N VAL A 365 6.26 11.19 7.30
CA VAL A 365 6.49 11.77 8.62
C VAL A 365 7.49 12.89 8.40
N ASN A 366 6.95 14.10 8.23
CA ASN A 366 7.73 15.32 8.08
C ASN A 366 8.44 15.66 9.41
N THR A 367 9.62 15.10 9.65
CA THR A 367 10.48 15.48 10.78
C THR A 367 11.82 16.02 10.28
N SER A 368 11.81 17.20 9.65
CA SER A 368 13.05 17.94 9.42
C SER A 368 12.80 19.44 9.28
N SER A 369 12.27 20.06 10.33
CA SER A 369 12.34 21.52 10.49
C SER A 369 12.57 21.99 11.93
N TYR A 370 12.71 21.08 12.90
CA TYR A 370 12.72 21.45 14.32
C TYR A 370 13.92 20.95 15.14
N PHE A 371 15.14 20.84 14.59
CA PHE A 371 16.32 20.74 15.48
C PHE A 371 17.57 21.46 14.93
N PRO A 372 18.12 22.44 15.67
CA PRO A 372 19.38 23.08 15.33
C PRO A 372 20.55 22.10 15.52
N LYS A 373 21.38 21.97 14.48
CA LYS A 373 22.60 21.17 14.49
C LYS A 373 23.54 21.68 15.60
N LYS A 374 23.81 20.85 16.62
CA LYS A 374 24.88 21.09 17.58
C LYS A 374 26.23 21.09 16.84
N LYS A 375 26.87 22.26 16.80
CA LYS A 375 28.28 22.38 16.39
C LYS A 375 29.14 21.62 17.42
N LYS A 376 29.91 20.65 16.95
CA LYS A 376 31.00 20.06 17.73
C LYS A 376 32.05 21.16 17.96
N ARG A 377 32.42 21.37 19.22
CA ARG A 377 33.67 22.01 19.62
C ARG A 377 34.67 20.92 19.94
#